data_AF-A0A936CML6-F1
#
_entry.id   AF-A0A936CML6-F1
#
_cell.length_a   1.000
_cell.length_b   1.000
_cell.length_c   1.000
_cell.angle_alpha   90.00
_cell.angle_beta   90.00
_cell.angle_gamma   90.00
#
_symmetry.space_group_name_H-M   'P 1'
#
loop_
_entity.id
_entity.type
_entity.pdbx_description
1 polymer ?
#
loop_
_entity_poly.entity_id
_entity_poly.type
_entity_poly.pdbx_seq_one_letter_code
_entity_poly.pdbx_strand_id
1 'polypeptide(L)'
;MAELNKSGLIIGVYRFMRKSWWKIASVLLLSYVLIRGLLTPLKPGIVDCHPLVLWSGKAYSLDIELYNSKLKSGQGHLKAFLLYDDTLFYQVEEILIHSENELTLTGRLPAPMPDKLDVTSLSVVLDNVQEGVMILPSKLVLRKGSEVTDSLVENFRSAAWQKLLPGMFHYQSSVYYFPYRNILYETIRNTFFHVPMWFSMFLLLALSVIASISYLYLRKLEYDILASSLIEVAIVFGILGLITGSIWAKFTWGSWWTRDIKLNMSALTLLIYFAYLILRMAIPGRVEGQR
;
A
#
# COMPACT_ATOMS: atom_id res chain seq x y z
N MET A 1 -30.49 47.16 -21.85
CA MET A 1 -29.03 46.93 -21.81
C MET A 1 -28.60 45.74 -20.95
N ALA A 2 -29.31 45.38 -19.86
CA ALA A 2 -28.92 44.24 -19.01
C ALA A 2 -29.04 42.85 -19.67
N GLU A 3 -29.95 42.64 -20.62
CA GLU A 3 -30.13 41.33 -21.28
C GLU A 3 -29.08 40.99 -22.34
N LEU A 4 -28.58 41.99 -23.07
CA LEU A 4 -27.50 41.82 -24.06
C LEU A 4 -26.15 41.47 -23.40
N ASN A 5 -25.94 41.89 -22.15
CA ASN A 5 -24.75 41.51 -21.40
C ASN A 5 -24.81 40.06 -20.91
N LYS A 6 -26.02 39.57 -20.54
CA LYS A 6 -26.23 38.16 -20.17
C LYS A 6 -26.01 37.22 -21.35
N SER A 7 -26.47 37.55 -22.56
CA SER A 7 -26.28 36.70 -23.74
C SER A 7 -24.81 36.62 -24.18
N GLY A 8 -24.08 37.73 -24.17
CA GLY A 8 -22.64 37.75 -24.44
C GLY A 8 -21.81 36.95 -23.43
N LEU A 9 -22.15 37.04 -22.14
CA LEU A 9 -21.51 36.26 -21.08
C LEU A 9 -21.77 34.75 -21.25
N ILE A 10 -23.01 34.35 -21.54
CA ILE A 10 -23.39 32.95 -21.73
C ILE A 10 -22.69 32.34 -22.95
N ILE A 11 -22.60 33.07 -24.05
CA ILE A 11 -21.89 32.62 -25.26
C ILE A 11 -20.37 32.52 -25.01
N GLY A 12 -19.80 33.46 -24.25
CA GLY A 12 -18.40 33.44 -23.84
C GLY A 12 -18.06 32.24 -22.95
N VAL A 13 -18.90 31.96 -21.95
CA VAL A 13 -18.77 30.79 -21.07
C VAL A 13 -18.91 29.50 -21.87
N TYR A 14 -19.89 29.40 -22.77
CA TYR A 14 -20.08 28.21 -23.60
C TYR A 14 -18.88 27.92 -24.52
N ARG A 15 -18.29 28.96 -25.14
CA ARG A 15 -17.09 28.83 -25.98
C ARG A 15 -15.87 28.42 -25.15
N PHE A 16 -15.74 28.95 -23.95
CA PHE A 16 -14.68 28.56 -23.00
C PHE A 16 -14.84 27.11 -22.54
N MET A 17 -16.04 26.69 -22.16
CA MET A 17 -16.31 25.31 -21.75
C MET A 17 -16.02 24.34 -22.90
N ARG A 18 -16.45 24.62 -24.14
CA ARG A 18 -16.16 23.73 -25.27
C ARG A 18 -14.66 23.51 -25.51
N LYS A 19 -13.82 24.52 -25.24
CA LYS A 19 -12.37 24.45 -25.47
C LYS A 19 -11.57 23.90 -24.27
N SER A 20 -12.05 24.13 -23.05
CA SER A 20 -11.32 23.87 -21.80
C SER A 20 -11.96 22.83 -20.89
N TRP A 21 -13.10 22.21 -21.26
CA TRP A 21 -13.81 21.25 -20.39
C TRP A 21 -12.91 20.13 -19.89
N TRP A 22 -12.03 19.60 -20.75
CA TRP A 22 -11.13 18.50 -20.39
C TRP A 22 -10.12 18.93 -19.33
N LYS A 23 -9.65 20.18 -19.34
CA LYS A 23 -8.76 20.71 -18.30
C LYS A 23 -9.46 20.77 -16.95
N ILE A 24 -10.70 21.28 -16.95
CA ILE A 24 -11.53 21.35 -15.74
C ILE A 24 -11.81 19.95 -15.22
N ALA A 25 -12.19 19.02 -16.10
CA ALA A 25 -12.41 17.62 -15.76
C ALA A 25 -11.14 16.98 -15.17
N SER A 26 -9.97 17.20 -15.76
CA SER A 26 -8.69 16.71 -15.21
C SER A 26 -8.42 17.26 -13.81
N VAL A 27 -8.62 18.56 -13.57
CA VAL A 27 -8.42 19.16 -12.25
C VAL A 27 -9.39 18.57 -11.22
N LEU A 28 -10.67 18.39 -11.58
CA LEU A 28 -11.66 17.78 -10.70
C LEU A 28 -11.32 16.32 -10.39
N LEU A 29 -10.92 15.54 -11.39
CA LEU A 29 -10.51 14.15 -11.22
C LEU A 29 -9.28 14.03 -10.32
N LEU A 30 -8.24 14.83 -10.57
CA LEU A 30 -7.03 14.83 -9.74
C LEU A 30 -7.34 15.25 -8.30
N SER A 31 -8.19 16.26 -8.10
CA SER A 31 -8.63 16.68 -6.78
C SER A 31 -9.41 15.58 -6.06
N TYR A 32 -10.32 14.91 -6.77
CA TYR A 32 -11.06 13.77 -6.24
C TYR A 32 -10.12 12.63 -5.83
N VAL A 33 -9.18 12.24 -6.69
CA VAL A 33 -8.22 11.16 -6.41
C VAL A 33 -7.33 11.52 -5.22
N LEU A 34 -6.87 12.76 -5.13
CA LEU A 34 -6.07 13.25 -4.00
C LEU A 34 -6.87 13.18 -2.69
N ILE A 35 -8.05 13.80 -2.67
CA ILE A 35 -8.89 13.88 -1.47
C ILE A 35 -9.33 12.48 -1.04
N ARG A 36 -9.83 11.65 -1.96
CA ARG A 36 -10.28 10.29 -1.61
C ARG A 36 -9.10 9.40 -1.23
N GLY A 37 -7.95 9.49 -1.90
CA GLY A 37 -6.76 8.72 -1.55
C GLY A 37 -6.25 9.02 -0.14
N LEU A 38 -6.35 10.28 0.30
CA LEU A 38 -5.93 10.71 1.65
C LEU A 38 -7.00 10.48 2.72
N LEU A 39 -8.28 10.58 2.39
CA LEU A 39 -9.37 10.45 3.36
C LEU A 39 -9.89 9.02 3.54
N THR A 40 -9.59 8.09 2.61
CA THR A 40 -10.09 6.71 2.74
C THR A 40 -9.38 6.01 3.90
N PRO A 41 -10.07 5.49 4.92
CA PRO A 41 -9.42 4.88 6.07
C PRO A 41 -8.64 3.60 5.72
N LEU A 42 -7.65 3.27 6.54
CA LEU A 42 -6.93 2.00 6.47
C LEU A 42 -7.77 0.89 7.16
N LYS A 43 -7.70 -0.35 6.67
CA LYS A 43 -8.34 -1.47 7.36
C LYS A 43 -7.73 -1.63 8.77
N PRO A 44 -8.49 -2.07 9.79
CA PRO A 44 -7.90 -2.45 11.07
C PRO A 44 -6.85 -3.55 10.88
N GLY A 45 -5.86 -3.56 11.77
CA GLY A 45 -4.75 -4.51 11.70
C GLY A 45 -3.98 -4.60 13.01
N ILE A 46 -3.07 -5.58 13.07
CA ILE A 46 -2.19 -5.78 14.23
C ILE A 46 -0.86 -5.07 13.96
N VAL A 47 -0.42 -4.23 14.90
CA VAL A 47 0.84 -3.47 14.83
C VAL A 47 1.98 -4.33 15.32
N ASP A 48 1.92 -4.73 16.59
CA ASP A 48 2.94 -5.57 17.21
C ASP A 48 2.35 -6.45 18.31
N CYS A 49 3.16 -7.36 18.83
CA CYS A 49 2.80 -8.23 19.93
C CYS A 49 3.97 -8.51 20.87
N HIS A 50 3.70 -8.60 22.17
CA HIS A 50 4.70 -8.85 23.21
C HIS A 50 4.19 -9.86 24.25
N PRO A 51 5.00 -10.86 24.66
CA PRO A 51 6.38 -11.14 24.25
C PRO A 51 6.46 -11.83 22.88
N LEU A 52 7.59 -11.66 22.19
CA LEU A 52 7.83 -12.28 20.88
C LEU A 52 8.14 -13.79 20.95
N VAL A 53 8.53 -14.29 22.12
CA VAL A 53 8.93 -15.69 22.29
C VAL A 53 7.95 -16.41 23.20
N LEU A 54 7.39 -17.49 22.69
CA LEU A 54 6.48 -18.37 23.41
C LEU A 54 7.09 -19.77 23.55
N TRP A 55 6.68 -20.47 24.60
CA TRP A 55 7.16 -21.83 24.91
C TRP A 55 6.03 -22.83 24.73
N SER A 56 6.28 -23.86 23.93
CA SER A 56 5.31 -24.94 23.74
C SER A 56 5.00 -25.64 25.06
N GLY A 57 3.72 -25.96 25.29
CA GLY A 57 3.24 -26.63 26.51
C GLY A 57 3.09 -25.73 27.74
N LYS A 58 3.51 -24.46 27.69
CA LYS A 58 3.40 -23.49 28.78
C LYS A 58 2.23 -22.53 28.60
N ALA A 59 1.78 -21.97 29.71
CA ALA A 59 0.87 -20.83 29.69
C ALA A 59 1.59 -19.60 29.12
N TYR A 60 0.85 -18.74 28.45
CA TYR A 60 1.34 -17.48 27.92
C TYR A 60 0.33 -16.37 28.17
N SER A 61 0.86 -15.15 28.23
CA SER A 61 0.11 -13.90 28.17
C SER A 61 0.77 -13.07 27.08
N LEU A 62 -0.01 -12.72 26.06
CA LEU A 62 0.46 -12.04 24.86
C LEU A 62 -0.34 -10.75 24.67
N ASP A 63 0.32 -9.63 24.88
CA ASP A 63 -0.21 -8.30 24.62
C ASP A 63 -0.13 -8.00 23.13
N ILE A 64 -1.22 -7.48 22.57
CA ILE A 64 -1.36 -7.17 21.15
C ILE A 64 -1.78 -5.72 21.03
N GLU A 65 -1.01 -5.00 20.22
CA GLU A 65 -1.31 -3.65 19.80
C GLU A 65 -2.03 -3.68 18.44
N LEU A 66 -3.20 -3.05 18.38
CA LEU A 66 -4.02 -2.93 17.19
C LEU A 66 -3.98 -1.50 16.65
N TYR A 67 -4.29 -1.40 15.35
CA TYR A 67 -4.43 -0.14 14.65
C TYR A 67 -5.83 -0.01 14.07
N ASN A 68 -6.44 1.16 14.28
CA ASN A 68 -7.74 1.55 13.70
C ASN A 68 -8.86 0.52 13.93
N SER A 69 -8.80 -0.18 15.07
CA SER A 69 -9.86 -1.08 15.50
C SER A 69 -10.92 -0.30 16.28
N LYS A 70 -12.15 -0.79 16.22
CA LYS A 70 -13.37 -0.27 16.86
C LYS A 70 -13.90 -1.28 17.87
N LEU A 71 -13.03 -2.14 18.40
CA LEU A 71 -13.39 -3.12 19.40
C LEU A 71 -13.86 -2.42 20.67
N LYS A 72 -15.06 -2.80 21.14
CA LYS A 72 -15.59 -2.33 22.42
C LYS A 72 -15.70 -3.49 23.38
N SER A 73 -15.38 -3.24 24.65
CA SER A 73 -15.54 -4.22 25.71
C SER A 73 -16.98 -4.73 25.75
N GLY A 74 -17.16 -6.06 25.61
CA GLY A 74 -18.47 -6.72 25.63
C GLY A 74 -19.28 -6.71 24.33
N GLN A 75 -18.76 -6.16 23.21
CA GLN A 75 -19.45 -6.18 21.92
C GLN A 75 -18.57 -6.78 20.82
N GLY A 76 -18.68 -8.10 20.63
CA GLY A 76 -18.13 -8.79 19.46
C GLY A 76 -17.63 -10.19 19.79
N HIS A 77 -18.04 -11.18 19.00
CA HIS A 77 -17.42 -12.51 19.00
C HIS A 77 -16.04 -12.41 18.35
N LEU A 78 -15.09 -11.75 19.02
CA LEU A 78 -13.69 -11.74 18.61
C LEU A 78 -13.11 -13.13 18.87
N LYS A 79 -12.52 -13.71 17.84
CA LYS A 79 -11.78 -14.98 17.95
C LYS A 79 -10.33 -14.71 17.62
N ALA A 80 -9.43 -15.24 18.44
CA ALA A 80 -8.00 -15.18 18.20
C ALA A 80 -7.48 -16.58 17.87
N PHE A 81 -6.58 -16.63 16.89
CA PHE A 81 -5.96 -17.85 16.40
C PHE A 81 -4.46 -17.64 16.28
N LEU A 82 -3.70 -18.65 16.70
CA LEU A 82 -2.27 -18.75 16.47
C LEU A 82 -2.06 -19.78 15.36
N LEU A 83 -1.63 -19.33 14.19
CA LEU A 83 -1.30 -20.20 13.06
C LEU A 83 0.13 -20.70 13.23
N TYR A 84 0.30 -22.02 13.18
CA TYR A 84 1.61 -22.66 13.13
C TYR A 84 2.20 -22.60 11.72
N ASP A 85 1.34 -22.83 10.73
CA ASP A 85 1.64 -22.75 9.31
C ASP A 85 0.33 -22.43 8.55
N ASP A 86 0.28 -22.70 7.25
CA ASP A 86 -0.93 -22.52 6.43
C ASP A 86 -1.99 -23.62 6.65
N THR A 87 -1.72 -24.62 7.52
CA THR A 87 -2.57 -25.81 7.67
C THR A 87 -3.04 -26.08 9.09
N LEU A 88 -2.33 -25.59 10.10
CA LEU A 88 -2.54 -25.86 11.51
C LEU A 88 -2.68 -24.56 12.29
N PHE A 89 -3.68 -24.54 13.16
CA PHE A 89 -3.92 -23.42 14.05
C PHE A 89 -4.27 -23.89 15.46
N TYR A 90 -4.14 -22.97 16.40
CA TYR A 90 -4.62 -23.09 17.76
C TYR A 90 -5.53 -21.89 18.06
N GLN A 91 -6.76 -22.16 18.49
CA GLN A 91 -7.67 -21.11 18.93
C GLN A 91 -7.37 -20.72 20.37
N VAL A 92 -7.23 -19.42 20.62
CA VAL A 92 -6.96 -18.89 21.95
C VAL A 92 -8.20 -19.03 22.84
N GLU A 93 -7.96 -19.39 24.10
CA GLU A 93 -9.00 -19.71 25.08
C GLU A 93 -9.61 -18.46 25.71
N GLU A 94 -8.78 -17.46 26.05
CA GLU A 94 -9.22 -16.24 26.71
C GLU A 94 -8.63 -14.98 26.04
N ILE A 95 -9.49 -13.97 25.89
CA ILE A 95 -9.19 -12.71 25.25
C ILE A 95 -9.68 -11.59 26.17
N LEU A 96 -8.75 -10.80 26.68
CA LEU A 96 -9.03 -9.66 27.54
C LEU A 96 -8.84 -8.38 26.72
N ILE A 97 -9.92 -7.62 26.53
CA ILE A 97 -9.88 -6.35 25.78
C ILE A 97 -9.66 -5.23 26.80
N HIS A 98 -8.50 -4.57 26.73
CA HIS A 98 -8.17 -3.43 27.59
C HIS A 98 -8.68 -2.12 27.02
N SER A 99 -8.51 -1.91 25.71
CA SER A 99 -8.96 -0.73 24.98
C SER A 99 -9.32 -1.07 23.52
N GLU A 100 -9.71 -0.07 22.72
CA GLU A 100 -9.99 -0.29 21.28
C GLU A 100 -8.74 -0.77 20.52
N ASN A 101 -7.53 -0.42 21.00
CA ASN A 101 -6.27 -0.73 20.35
C ASN A 101 -5.37 -1.69 21.15
N GLU A 102 -5.78 -2.13 22.33
CA GLU A 102 -4.97 -3.00 23.18
C GLU A 102 -5.79 -4.18 23.69
N LEU A 103 -5.26 -5.38 23.49
CA LEU A 103 -5.84 -6.61 24.01
C LEU A 103 -4.75 -7.57 24.44
N THR A 104 -5.08 -8.44 25.39
CA THR A 104 -4.20 -9.47 25.89
C THR A 104 -4.83 -10.83 25.64
N LEU A 105 -4.05 -11.71 25.01
CA LEU A 105 -4.39 -13.10 24.76
C LEU A 105 -3.77 -13.98 25.83
N THR A 106 -4.58 -14.77 26.52
CA THR A 106 -4.12 -15.71 27.55
C THR A 106 -4.55 -17.13 27.18
N GLY A 107 -3.66 -18.08 27.45
CA GLY A 107 -3.95 -19.49 27.21
C GLY A 107 -2.74 -20.37 27.40
N ARG A 108 -2.87 -21.64 27.02
CA ARG A 108 -1.78 -22.63 27.11
C ARG A 108 -1.52 -23.26 25.76
N LEU A 109 -0.29 -23.09 25.27
CA LEU A 109 0.09 -23.65 23.98
C LEU A 109 0.13 -25.18 24.02
N PRO A 110 -0.27 -25.86 22.93
CA PRO A 110 -0.12 -27.31 22.81
C PRO A 110 1.35 -27.73 22.99
N ALA A 111 1.57 -28.81 23.76
CA ALA A 111 2.89 -29.34 24.08
C ALA A 111 3.56 -30.14 22.93
N PRO A 112 2.84 -31.00 22.16
CA PRO A 112 3.44 -31.56 20.96
C PRO A 112 3.46 -30.49 19.87
N MET A 113 4.67 -30.07 19.48
CA MET A 113 4.83 -29.38 18.21
C MET A 113 4.49 -30.34 17.07
N PRO A 114 3.83 -29.88 15.99
CA PRO A 114 3.52 -30.72 14.84
C PRO A 114 4.79 -31.25 14.16
N ASP A 115 5.85 -30.43 14.13
CA ASP A 115 7.14 -30.80 13.56
C ASP A 115 8.18 -31.14 14.61
N LYS A 116 9.28 -31.74 14.16
CA LYS A 116 10.46 -32.02 14.99
C LYS A 116 11.39 -30.81 15.18
N LEU A 117 11.02 -29.64 14.65
CA LEU A 117 11.80 -28.42 14.77
C LEU A 117 11.80 -27.94 16.23
N ASP A 118 12.94 -27.38 16.66
CA ASP A 118 13.06 -26.83 18.01
C ASP A 118 12.59 -25.37 18.09
N VAL A 119 12.50 -24.68 16.94
CA VAL A 119 12.06 -23.29 16.81
C VAL A 119 11.24 -23.11 15.53
N THR A 120 10.04 -22.52 15.66
CA THR A 120 9.14 -22.19 14.53
C THR A 120 8.54 -20.79 14.74
N SER A 121 8.16 -20.08 13.68
CA SER A 121 7.44 -18.81 13.79
C SER A 121 5.92 -19.00 13.68
N LEU A 122 5.16 -18.33 14.54
CA LEU A 122 3.70 -18.33 14.51
C LEU A 122 3.18 -17.03 13.93
N SER A 123 2.02 -17.12 13.27
CA SER A 123 1.25 -15.95 12.85
C SER A 123 0.06 -15.76 13.78
N VAL A 124 -0.21 -14.52 14.18
CA VAL A 124 -1.41 -14.18 14.95
C VAL A 124 -2.51 -13.77 14.01
N VAL A 125 -3.70 -14.31 14.20
CA VAL A 125 -4.89 -13.96 13.44
C VAL A 125 -6.00 -13.61 14.41
N LEU A 126 -6.58 -12.44 14.23
CA LEU A 126 -7.79 -12.02 14.93
C LEU A 126 -8.92 -11.96 13.91
N ASP A 127 -10.02 -12.63 14.22
CA ASP A 127 -11.22 -12.66 13.40
C ASP A 127 -12.38 -12.02 14.16
N ASN A 128 -12.92 -10.96 13.60
CA ASN A 128 -14.09 -10.28 14.11
C ASN A 128 -15.15 -10.23 13.01
N VAL A 129 -16.40 -10.55 13.37
CA VAL A 129 -17.53 -10.54 12.42
C VAL A 129 -17.75 -9.15 11.81
N GLN A 130 -17.48 -8.07 12.56
CA GLN A 130 -17.73 -6.69 12.11
C GLN A 130 -16.54 -6.06 11.36
N GLU A 131 -15.31 -6.41 11.73
CA GLU A 131 -14.10 -5.78 11.18
C GLU A 131 -13.38 -6.68 10.16
N GLY A 132 -13.79 -7.94 10.09
CA GLY A 132 -13.12 -9.00 9.38
C GLY A 132 -11.79 -9.39 10.03
N VAL A 133 -10.92 -9.98 9.22
CA VAL A 133 -9.68 -10.59 9.70
C VAL A 133 -8.52 -9.59 9.73
N MET A 134 -7.76 -9.66 10.81
CA MET A 134 -6.49 -8.98 11.04
C MET A 134 -5.39 -10.02 11.24
N ILE A 135 -4.23 -9.83 10.60
CA ILE A 135 -3.14 -10.81 10.58
C ILE A 135 -1.82 -10.14 10.94
N LEU A 136 -1.05 -10.79 11.80
CA LEU A 136 0.35 -10.50 12.07
C LEU A 136 1.19 -11.72 11.65
N PRO A 137 1.77 -11.71 10.45
CA PRO A 137 2.44 -12.88 9.90
C PRO A 137 3.81 -13.12 10.55
N SER A 138 4.04 -14.36 11.00
CA SER A 138 5.35 -14.92 11.39
C SER A 138 6.18 -14.09 12.38
N LYS A 139 5.54 -13.29 13.23
CA LYS A 139 6.23 -12.38 14.18
C LYS A 139 6.58 -13.08 15.50
N LEU A 140 5.72 -14.01 15.93
CA LEU A 140 5.95 -14.79 17.15
C LEU A 140 6.91 -15.93 16.89
N VAL A 141 7.75 -16.25 17.86
CA VAL A 141 8.70 -17.36 17.82
C VAL A 141 8.30 -18.37 18.89
N LEU A 142 7.92 -19.55 18.45
CA LEU A 142 7.62 -20.69 19.30
C LEU A 142 8.87 -21.53 19.49
N ARG A 143 9.26 -21.78 20.75
CA ARG A 143 10.36 -22.65 21.13
C ARG A 143 9.86 -23.90 21.87
N LYS A 144 10.55 -25.00 21.66
CA LYS A 144 10.34 -26.26 22.40
C LYS A 144 10.86 -26.10 23.84
N GLY A 145 10.10 -26.54 24.85
CA GLY A 145 10.46 -26.38 26.27
C GLY A 145 11.80 -27.07 26.61
N SER A 146 12.70 -26.48 27.42
CA SER A 146 12.62 -26.19 28.87
C SER A 146 13.54 -25.00 29.24
N GLU A 147 13.17 -24.10 30.17
CA GLU A 147 13.67 -24.10 31.56
C GLU A 147 12.59 -23.65 32.58
N VAL A 148 12.62 -24.22 33.78
CA VAL A 148 11.71 -24.13 34.96
C VAL A 148 11.28 -22.68 35.31
N THR A 149 10.03 -22.34 35.66
CA THR A 149 9.40 -22.47 37.00
C THR A 149 7.87 -22.33 36.94
N ASP A 150 7.26 -22.81 38.02
CA ASP A 150 5.88 -23.16 38.32
C ASP A 150 4.81 -22.05 38.42
N SER A 151 3.57 -22.55 38.55
CA SER A 151 2.54 -22.07 39.51
C SER A 151 1.51 -21.04 39.07
N LEU A 152 1.39 -20.71 37.78
CA LEU A 152 0.24 -19.94 37.29
C LEU A 152 -0.47 -20.69 36.17
N VAL A 153 -1.67 -21.16 36.53
CA VAL A 153 -2.74 -21.72 35.69
C VAL A 153 -2.77 -23.24 35.50
N GLU A 154 -3.29 -23.93 36.54
CA GLU A 154 -3.67 -25.35 36.52
C GLU A 154 -4.96 -25.67 35.73
N ASN A 155 -5.68 -24.66 35.21
CA ASN A 155 -7.04 -24.85 34.67
C ASN A 155 -7.15 -24.95 33.14
N PHE A 156 -6.05 -24.77 32.39
CA PHE A 156 -6.10 -24.88 30.93
C PHE A 156 -5.93 -26.33 30.48
N ARG A 157 -6.94 -26.90 29.81
CA ARG A 157 -6.82 -28.20 29.12
C ARG A 157 -5.83 -28.02 27.98
N SER A 158 -4.81 -28.88 27.87
CA SER A 158 -3.89 -28.83 26.73
C SER A 158 -4.65 -29.12 25.42
N ALA A 159 -5.06 -28.08 24.69
CA ALA A 159 -5.70 -28.25 23.40
C ALA A 159 -4.69 -28.77 22.37
N ALA A 160 -5.17 -29.44 21.33
CA ALA A 160 -4.36 -29.93 20.22
C ALA A 160 -4.38 -28.92 19.06
N TRP A 161 -3.36 -28.99 18.21
CA TRP A 161 -3.37 -28.28 16.92
C TRP A 161 -4.54 -28.77 16.06
N GLN A 162 -5.27 -27.83 15.48
CA GLN A 162 -6.44 -28.09 14.65
C GLN A 162 -6.12 -27.78 13.19
N LYS A 163 -6.73 -28.52 12.28
CA LYS A 163 -6.54 -28.32 10.84
C LYS A 163 -7.38 -27.13 10.35
N LEU A 164 -6.73 -26.19 9.68
CA LEU A 164 -7.36 -25.03 9.06
C LEU A 164 -8.28 -25.49 7.91
N LEU A 165 -9.54 -25.05 7.99
CA LEU A 165 -10.54 -25.30 6.97
C LEU A 165 -10.70 -24.06 6.08
N PRO A 166 -10.88 -24.23 4.76
CA PRO A 166 -11.15 -23.10 3.87
C PRO A 166 -12.45 -22.39 4.27
N GLY A 167 -12.43 -21.06 4.29
CA GLY A 167 -13.61 -20.24 4.64
C GLY A 167 -13.88 -20.09 6.14
N MET A 168 -12.95 -20.48 7.02
CA MET A 168 -13.10 -20.32 8.48
C MET A 168 -13.20 -18.86 8.94
N PHE A 169 -12.60 -17.95 8.18
CA PHE A 169 -12.37 -16.57 8.58
C PHE A 169 -13.36 -15.60 7.92
N HIS A 170 -13.83 -14.60 8.67
CA HIS A 170 -14.80 -13.64 8.15
C HIS A 170 -14.12 -12.59 7.26
N TYR A 171 -14.55 -12.52 6.00
CA TYR A 171 -14.10 -11.48 5.07
C TYR A 171 -15.14 -10.37 4.95
N GLN A 172 -14.85 -9.22 5.56
CA GLN A 172 -15.65 -8.00 5.41
C GLN A 172 -15.31 -7.32 4.07
N SER A 173 -16.24 -7.31 3.12
CA SER A 173 -16.06 -6.70 1.79
C SER A 173 -16.81 -5.37 1.60
N SER A 174 -17.57 -4.91 2.60
CA SER A 174 -18.63 -3.91 2.41
C SER A 174 -18.19 -2.45 2.34
N VAL A 175 -16.94 -2.12 2.66
CA VAL A 175 -16.45 -0.74 2.70
C VAL A 175 -15.10 -0.63 2.01
N TYR A 176 -14.92 0.43 1.22
CA TYR A 176 -13.65 0.79 0.59
C TYR A 176 -12.64 1.19 1.67
N TYR A 177 -11.72 0.27 1.98
CA TYR A 177 -10.56 0.51 2.84
C TYR A 177 -9.28 0.30 2.05
N PHE A 178 -8.23 1.02 2.42
CA PHE A 178 -6.88 0.60 2.05
C PHE A 178 -6.54 -0.71 2.77
N PRO A 179 -5.90 -1.68 2.10
CA PRO A 179 -5.46 -2.90 2.77
C PRO A 179 -4.39 -2.56 3.80
N TYR A 180 -4.53 -3.13 5.00
CA TYR A 180 -3.50 -3.00 6.03
C TYR A 180 -2.35 -3.94 5.74
N ARG A 181 -1.12 -3.43 5.81
CA ARG A 181 0.11 -4.23 5.74
C ARG A 181 1.04 -3.80 6.85
N ASN A 182 1.49 -4.76 7.67
CA ASN A 182 2.27 -4.52 8.89
C ASN A 182 3.63 -3.83 8.67
N ILE A 183 4.09 -3.70 7.41
CA ILE A 183 5.32 -2.97 7.06
C ILE A 183 5.01 -1.56 6.55
N LEU A 184 3.84 -1.34 5.94
CA LEU A 184 3.52 -0.10 5.24
C LEU A 184 2.67 0.86 6.06
N TYR A 185 1.73 0.34 6.87
CA TYR A 185 0.76 1.17 7.61
C TYR A 185 0.12 2.23 6.69
N GLU A 186 0.14 3.50 7.09
CA GLU A 186 -0.39 4.63 6.34
C GLU A 186 0.43 4.99 5.09
N THR A 187 1.70 4.57 4.99
CA THR A 187 2.55 4.91 3.83
C THR A 187 2.06 4.25 2.54
N ILE A 188 1.21 3.21 2.64
CA ILE A 188 0.60 2.54 1.49
C ILE A 188 -0.19 3.51 0.61
N ARG A 189 -0.73 4.60 1.16
CA ARG A 189 -1.45 5.65 0.40
C ARG A 189 -0.59 6.26 -0.69
N ASN A 190 0.72 6.41 -0.45
CA ASN A 190 1.63 6.96 -1.44
C ASN A 190 1.67 6.11 -2.73
N THR A 191 1.51 4.78 -2.62
CA THR A 191 1.54 3.89 -3.78
C THR A 191 0.44 4.21 -4.80
N PHE A 192 -0.71 4.72 -4.36
CA PHE A 192 -1.81 5.13 -5.24
C PHE A 192 -1.48 6.36 -6.08
N PHE A 193 -0.52 7.19 -5.66
CA PHE A 193 -0.07 8.36 -6.42
C PHE A 193 1.20 8.05 -7.19
N HIS A 194 2.18 7.44 -6.52
CA HIS A 194 3.48 7.13 -7.06
C HIS A 194 3.43 6.14 -8.23
N VAL A 195 2.65 5.06 -8.12
CA VAL A 195 2.61 4.01 -9.15
C VAL A 195 2.00 4.53 -10.46
N PRO A 196 0.85 5.23 -10.46
CA PRO A 196 0.32 5.83 -11.69
C PRO A 196 1.24 6.86 -12.35
N MET A 197 2.10 7.58 -11.60
CA MET A 197 3.08 8.50 -12.18
C MET A 197 4.07 7.75 -13.08
N TRP A 198 4.58 6.59 -12.64
CA TRP A 198 5.46 5.75 -13.47
C TRP A 198 4.76 5.22 -14.71
N PHE A 199 3.53 4.70 -14.58
CA PHE A 199 2.77 4.24 -15.73
C PHE A 199 2.46 5.36 -16.72
N SER A 200 2.19 6.58 -16.23
CA SER A 200 2.01 7.77 -17.07
C SER A 200 3.29 8.10 -17.83
N MET A 201 4.45 8.11 -17.15
CA MET A 201 5.75 8.30 -17.79
C MET A 201 6.01 7.23 -18.86
N PHE A 202 5.83 5.93 -18.55
CA PHE A 202 6.05 4.85 -19.50
C PHE A 202 5.15 4.95 -20.72
N LEU A 203 3.88 5.27 -20.52
CA LEU A 203 2.94 5.46 -21.62
C LEU A 203 3.36 6.63 -22.52
N LEU A 204 3.73 7.77 -21.95
CA LEU A 204 4.15 8.94 -22.70
C LEU A 204 5.47 8.69 -23.47
N LEU A 205 6.42 8.00 -22.85
CA LEU A 205 7.67 7.61 -23.52
C LEU A 205 7.42 6.60 -24.65
N ALA A 206 6.54 5.62 -24.46
CA ALA A 206 6.17 4.68 -25.52
C ALA A 206 5.50 5.40 -26.71
N LEU A 207 4.58 6.32 -26.44
CA LEU A 207 3.96 7.16 -27.47
C LEU A 207 5.00 8.06 -28.18
N SER A 208 5.99 8.57 -27.45
CA SER A 208 7.10 9.32 -28.02
C SER A 208 7.93 8.47 -29.00
N VAL A 209 8.20 7.21 -28.66
CA VAL A 209 8.90 6.29 -29.57
C VAL A 209 8.09 6.08 -30.84
N ILE A 210 6.78 5.83 -30.72
CA ILE A 210 5.89 5.67 -31.88
C ILE A 210 5.90 6.93 -32.76
N ALA A 211 5.81 8.12 -32.15
CA ALA A 211 5.87 9.39 -32.86
C ALA A 211 7.24 9.60 -33.53
N SER A 212 8.34 9.23 -32.87
CA SER A 212 9.69 9.32 -33.43
C SER A 212 9.88 8.40 -34.63
N ILE A 213 9.40 7.15 -34.57
CA ILE A 213 9.41 6.22 -35.70
C ILE A 213 8.56 6.76 -36.86
N SER A 214 7.38 7.28 -36.54
CA SER A 214 6.48 7.91 -37.53
C SER A 214 7.12 9.12 -38.21
N TYR A 215 7.89 9.92 -37.48
CA TYR A 215 8.70 11.01 -38.04
C TYR A 215 9.75 10.48 -39.01
N LEU A 216 10.47 9.41 -38.66
CA LEU A 216 11.51 8.84 -39.54
C LEU A 216 10.93 8.27 -40.84
N TYR A 217 9.74 7.69 -40.78
CA TYR A 217 9.06 7.11 -41.94
C TYR A 217 8.39 8.17 -42.82
N LEU A 218 7.57 9.06 -42.22
CA LEU A 218 6.74 10.03 -42.95
C LEU A 218 7.43 11.37 -43.19
N ARG A 219 8.51 11.67 -42.45
CA ARG A 219 9.27 12.94 -42.50
C ARG A 219 8.44 14.20 -42.24
N LYS A 220 7.27 14.07 -41.59
CA LYS A 220 6.42 15.22 -41.21
C LYS A 220 6.82 15.78 -39.85
N LEU A 221 7.12 17.08 -39.78
CA LEU A 221 7.56 17.77 -38.56
C LEU A 221 6.57 17.67 -37.39
N GLU A 222 5.27 17.50 -37.67
CA GLU A 222 4.24 17.30 -36.65
C GLU A 222 4.57 16.15 -35.68
N TYR A 223 5.11 15.04 -36.20
CA TYR A 223 5.48 13.89 -35.36
C TYR A 223 6.75 14.15 -34.52
N ASP A 224 7.67 14.98 -35.01
CA ASP A 224 8.87 15.40 -34.26
C ASP A 224 8.49 16.29 -33.07
N ILE A 225 7.56 17.23 -33.30
CA ILE A 225 7.00 18.11 -32.28
C ILE A 225 6.22 17.29 -31.25
N LEU A 226 5.38 16.36 -31.71
CA LEU A 226 4.63 15.46 -30.83
C LEU A 226 5.56 14.64 -29.94
N ALA A 227 6.60 14.01 -30.50
CA ALA A 227 7.57 13.24 -29.73
C ALA A 227 8.28 14.09 -28.66
N SER A 228 8.68 15.32 -29.00
CA SER A 228 9.30 16.26 -28.04
C SER A 228 8.37 16.58 -26.88
N SER A 229 7.12 16.92 -27.19
CA SER A 229 6.12 17.35 -26.21
C SER A 229 5.79 16.20 -25.26
N LEU A 230 5.72 14.97 -25.77
CA LEU A 230 5.49 13.77 -24.96
C LEU A 230 6.66 13.50 -24.00
N ILE A 231 7.91 13.65 -24.44
CA ILE A 231 9.10 13.48 -23.60
C ILE A 231 9.14 14.53 -22.48
N GLU A 232 8.87 15.79 -22.78
CA GLU A 232 8.84 16.87 -21.78
C GLU A 232 7.86 16.56 -20.64
N VAL A 233 6.63 16.13 -20.98
CA VAL A 233 5.64 15.75 -19.98
C VAL A 233 6.03 14.46 -19.25
N ALA A 234 6.61 13.48 -19.95
CA ALA A 234 7.06 12.23 -19.32
C ALA A 234 8.14 12.47 -18.26
N ILE A 235 9.08 13.39 -18.52
CA ILE A 235 10.13 13.76 -17.57
C ILE A 235 9.53 14.38 -16.31
N VAL A 236 8.50 15.23 -16.44
CA VAL A 236 7.79 15.79 -15.26
C VAL A 236 7.22 14.66 -14.39
N PHE A 237 6.56 13.67 -14.99
CA PHE A 237 6.06 12.51 -14.26
C PHE A 237 7.17 11.68 -13.63
N GLY A 238 8.30 11.52 -14.31
CA GLY A 238 9.46 10.81 -13.77
C GLY A 238 10.09 11.53 -12.57
N ILE A 239 10.24 12.86 -12.62
CA ILE A 239 10.74 13.66 -11.48
C ILE A 239 9.80 13.52 -10.29
N LEU A 240 8.49 13.68 -10.50
CA LEU A 240 7.49 13.50 -9.45
C LEU A 240 7.50 12.06 -8.90
N GLY A 241 7.68 11.07 -9.77
CA GLY A 241 7.88 9.67 -9.41
C GLY A 241 9.10 9.48 -8.49
N LEU A 242 10.26 10.03 -8.83
CA LEU A 242 11.45 9.96 -7.98
C LEU A 242 11.25 10.63 -6.62
N ILE A 243 10.66 11.83 -6.59
CA ILE A 243 10.41 12.56 -5.34
C ILE A 243 9.46 11.75 -4.44
N THR A 244 8.30 11.36 -4.96
CA THR A 244 7.31 10.58 -4.19
C THR A 244 7.85 9.22 -3.74
N GLY A 245 8.71 8.59 -4.56
CA GLY A 245 9.38 7.35 -4.22
C GLY A 245 10.39 7.53 -3.09
N SER A 246 11.21 8.59 -3.14
CA SER A 246 12.21 8.87 -2.11
C SER A 246 11.59 9.19 -0.74
N ILE A 247 10.47 9.94 -0.73
CA ILE A 247 9.71 10.24 0.48
C ILE A 247 9.18 8.94 1.08
N TRP A 248 8.57 8.08 0.27
CA TRP A 248 8.03 6.80 0.73
C TRP A 248 9.11 5.84 1.23
N ALA A 249 10.28 5.83 0.57
CA ALA A 249 11.41 5.03 1.01
C ALA A 249 11.92 5.46 2.39
N LYS A 250 11.95 6.77 2.67
CA LYS A 250 12.34 7.30 3.99
C LYS A 250 11.43 6.78 5.10
N PHE A 251 10.12 6.82 4.90
CA PHE A 251 9.15 6.40 5.93
C PHE A 251 9.01 4.89 6.07
N THR A 252 9.23 4.13 5.00
CA THR A 252 9.07 2.66 5.02
C THR A 252 10.36 1.94 5.39
N TRP A 253 11.51 2.44 4.93
CA TRP A 253 12.81 1.77 5.03
C TRP A 253 13.85 2.57 5.83
N GLY A 254 13.53 3.78 6.28
CA GLY A 254 14.45 4.65 7.01
C GLY A 254 15.50 5.36 6.16
N SER A 255 15.52 5.15 4.84
CA SER A 255 16.47 5.79 3.90
C SER A 255 15.76 6.39 2.70
N TRP A 256 16.20 7.58 2.26
CA TRP A 256 15.65 8.26 1.07
C TRP A 256 15.93 7.53 -0.25
N TRP A 257 16.96 6.68 -0.27
CA TRP A 257 17.38 5.93 -1.45
C TRP A 257 17.88 4.54 -1.05
N THR A 258 17.39 3.52 -1.74
CA THR A 258 17.83 2.13 -1.56
C THR A 258 18.76 1.75 -2.70
N ARG A 259 19.67 0.79 -2.48
CA ARG A 259 20.58 0.30 -3.53
C ARG A 259 19.92 -0.71 -4.48
N ASP A 260 18.61 -0.60 -4.69
CA ASP A 260 17.88 -1.46 -5.62
C ASP A 260 18.23 -1.06 -7.07
N ILE A 261 18.53 -2.07 -7.89
CA ILE A 261 18.82 -1.89 -9.32
C ILE A 261 17.67 -1.15 -10.01
N LYS A 262 16.42 -1.45 -9.67
CA LYS A 262 15.24 -0.83 -10.29
C LYS A 262 15.21 0.68 -10.06
N LEU A 263 15.48 1.10 -8.82
CA LEU A 263 15.48 2.51 -8.43
C LEU A 263 16.59 3.28 -9.15
N ASN A 264 17.79 2.70 -9.19
CA ASN A 264 18.95 3.26 -9.89
C ASN A 264 18.71 3.37 -11.40
N MET A 265 18.11 2.35 -12.03
CA MET A 265 17.80 2.37 -13.47
C MET A 265 16.75 3.42 -13.82
N SER A 266 15.78 3.67 -12.95
CA SER A 266 14.81 4.75 -13.15
C SER A 266 15.47 6.14 -13.11
N ALA A 267 16.40 6.38 -12.19
CA ALA A 267 17.17 7.63 -12.14
C ALA A 267 18.06 7.80 -13.38
N LEU A 268 18.75 6.73 -13.78
CA LEU A 268 19.57 6.72 -14.99
C LEU A 268 18.73 7.01 -16.24
N THR A 269 17.54 6.42 -16.34
CA THR A 269 16.60 6.67 -17.45
C THR A 269 16.28 8.16 -17.54
N LEU A 270 15.93 8.81 -16.42
CA LEU A 270 15.68 10.25 -16.41
C LEU A 270 16.91 11.06 -16.82
N LEU A 271 18.11 10.68 -16.35
CA LEU A 271 19.35 11.34 -16.74
C LEU A 271 19.60 11.28 -18.26
N ILE A 272 19.35 10.12 -18.88
CA ILE A 272 19.45 9.93 -20.33
C ILE A 272 18.48 10.86 -21.07
N TYR A 273 17.23 10.95 -20.60
CA TYR A 273 16.24 11.84 -21.21
C TYR A 273 16.54 13.33 -20.99
N PHE A 274 17.15 13.71 -19.87
CA PHE A 274 17.67 15.06 -19.68
C PHE A 274 18.79 15.38 -20.67
N ALA A 275 19.75 14.47 -20.84
CA ALA A 275 20.81 14.62 -21.83
C ALA A 275 20.25 14.77 -23.25
N TYR A 276 19.21 13.98 -23.58
CA TYR A 276 18.49 14.10 -24.85
C TYR A 276 17.86 15.49 -25.06
N LEU A 277 17.16 16.04 -24.04
CA LEU A 277 16.57 17.37 -24.15
C LEU A 277 17.64 18.46 -24.33
N ILE A 278 18.71 18.40 -23.55
CA ILE A 278 19.83 19.35 -23.64
C ILE A 278 20.45 19.29 -25.03
N LEU A 279 20.71 18.09 -25.55
CA LEU A 279 21.25 17.90 -26.91
C LEU A 279 20.32 18.49 -27.97
N ARG A 280 19.01 18.29 -27.84
CA ARG A 280 18.03 18.83 -28.78
C ARG A 280 17.97 20.36 -28.75
N MET A 281 18.11 20.97 -27.57
CA MET A 281 18.19 22.42 -27.41
C MET A 281 19.49 23.01 -27.96
N ALA A 282 20.58 22.24 -27.91
CA ALA A 282 21.90 22.68 -28.35
C ALA A 282 22.07 22.73 -29.88
N ILE A 283 21.18 22.10 -30.66
CA ILE A 283 21.24 22.07 -32.13
C ILE A 283 20.38 23.23 -32.69
N PRO A 284 20.98 24.31 -33.20
CA PRO A 284 20.25 25.44 -33.77
C PRO A 284 19.56 25.05 -35.10
N GLY A 285 18.38 25.62 -35.38
CA GLY A 285 17.79 25.60 -36.74
C GLY A 285 16.64 24.62 -37.03
N ARG A 286 15.97 24.02 -36.03
CA ARG A 286 14.88 23.05 -36.31
C ARG A 286 13.46 23.63 -36.31
N VAL A 287 13.22 24.79 -35.69
CA VAL A 287 11.86 25.38 -35.53
C VAL A 287 11.76 26.87 -35.94
N GLU A 288 12.89 27.54 -36.18
CA GLU A 288 12.91 28.98 -36.56
C GLU A 288 12.41 29.26 -37.98
N GLY A 289 12.03 28.24 -38.75
CA GLY A 289 11.50 28.42 -40.11
C GLY A 289 10.01 28.77 -40.20
N GLN A 290 9.20 28.62 -39.15
CA GLN A 290 7.72 28.78 -39.23
C GLN A 290 7.03 29.20 -37.92
N ARG A 291 7.54 30.22 -37.23
CA ARG A 291 6.72 30.99 -36.28
C ARG A 291 6.47 32.39 -36.82
#